data_AF-A0A0D3IIE0-F1
#
_entry.id   AF-A0A0D3IIE0-F1
#
_cell.length_a   1.000
_cell.length_b   1.000
_cell.length_c   1.000
_cell.angle_alpha   90.00
_cell.angle_beta   90.00
_cell.angle_gamma   90.00
#
_symmetry.space_group_name_H-M   'P 1'
#
loop_
_entity.id
_entity.type
_entity.pdbx_description
1 polymer ?
#
loop_
_entity_poly.entity_id
_entity_poly.type
_entity_poly.pdbx_seq_one_letter_code
_entity_poly.pdbx_strand_id
1 'polypeptide(L)'
;MQRLLARRLSVLAMAGTGSSASALPQLERFERALSSVDIAVEPRVQLVPPAVGGGEWPLPLDESVAVLDSSFNPPTCAHVHLLRSAAARFGVRRRMLLLAKQNADKPVVGASLPHRLQMMELLAREEVEGSTVCGVTAHPLFVDKARALRALCGPGATIFLLVGYDTWERVVDPKYYPEGRRDDALRSLFGTVEAAAAVRSGLPAEVTHGRLHFMPNDEALAAVSSSAARGALAGDDPAAAAEVLPDCIRAYAKEHGLYE
;
A
#
# COMPACT_ATOMS: atom_id res chain seq x y z
N MET A 1 -21.46 -50.47 -4.38
CA MET A 1 -20.09 -50.47 -4.95
C MET A 1 -20.22 -50.10 -6.41
N GLN A 2 -19.46 -49.11 -6.86
CA GLN A 2 -19.44 -48.48 -8.20
C GLN A 2 -20.51 -47.39 -8.44
N ARG A 3 -20.22 -46.12 -8.15
CA ARG A 3 -19.53 -45.09 -8.99
C ARG A 3 -20.60 -44.00 -9.27
N LEU A 4 -20.74 -42.87 -8.57
CA LEU A 4 -19.73 -41.96 -8.01
C LEU A 4 -18.62 -41.67 -9.04
N LEU A 5 -19.01 -41.19 -10.24
CA LEU A 5 -18.15 -40.61 -11.28
C LEU A 5 -18.99 -40.13 -12.50
N ALA A 6 -19.89 -39.15 -12.32
CA ALA A 6 -20.60 -38.52 -13.46
C ALA A 6 -20.94 -37.03 -13.24
N ARG A 7 -20.06 -36.29 -12.56
CA ARG A 7 -20.12 -34.82 -12.46
C ARG A 7 -18.71 -34.22 -12.55
N ARG A 8 -18.04 -34.43 -13.69
CA ARG A 8 -16.94 -33.62 -14.19
C ARG A 8 -17.06 -33.61 -15.71
N LEU A 9 -16.84 -32.45 -16.32
CA LEU A 9 -16.92 -32.12 -17.76
C LEU A 9 -18.25 -31.51 -18.23
N SER A 10 -18.42 -30.22 -17.93
CA SER A 10 -18.93 -29.22 -18.89
C SER A 10 -18.81 -27.83 -18.28
N VAL A 11 -17.58 -27.33 -18.18
CA VAL A 11 -17.31 -25.88 -18.06
C VAL A 11 -16.26 -25.57 -19.13
N LEU A 12 -16.74 -25.39 -20.35
CA LEU A 12 -16.03 -24.65 -21.38
C LEU A 12 -17.06 -23.80 -22.13
N ALA A 13 -16.68 -22.55 -22.37
CA ALA A 13 -17.30 -21.56 -23.25
C ALA A 13 -18.62 -20.93 -22.77
N MET A 14 -18.48 -19.88 -21.94
CA MET A 14 -19.15 -18.61 -22.23
C MET A 14 -18.16 -17.48 -21.96
N ALA A 15 -17.33 -17.19 -22.96
CA ALA A 15 -16.79 -15.86 -23.13
C ALA A 15 -17.97 -14.94 -23.48
N GLY A 16 -18.28 -14.00 -22.58
CA GLY A 16 -19.35 -13.04 -22.75
C GLY A 16 -18.99 -11.75 -22.03
N THR A 17 -18.38 -10.83 -22.79
CA THR A 17 -18.45 -9.37 -22.62
C THR A 17 -18.57 -8.85 -21.18
N GLY A 18 -17.43 -8.59 -20.53
CA GLY A 18 -17.36 -7.81 -19.30
C GLY A 18 -17.96 -6.42 -19.52
N SER A 19 -19.08 -6.18 -18.86
CA SER A 19 -19.90 -4.98 -18.98
C SER A 19 -19.22 -3.77 -18.34
N SER A 20 -19.13 -2.67 -19.08
CA SER A 20 -18.66 -1.35 -18.63
C SER A 20 -19.55 -0.69 -17.56
N ALA A 21 -20.61 -1.35 -17.10
CA ALA A 21 -21.61 -0.78 -16.19
C ALA A 21 -21.17 -0.73 -14.71
N SER A 22 -20.09 -1.41 -14.30
CA SER A 22 -19.63 -1.43 -12.90
C SER A 22 -18.47 -0.49 -12.58
N ALA A 23 -17.82 0.12 -13.59
CA ALA A 23 -16.59 0.91 -13.40
C ALA A 23 -16.85 2.34 -12.88
N LEU A 24 -17.96 2.97 -13.31
CA LEU A 24 -18.31 4.35 -12.92
C LEU A 24 -18.54 4.49 -11.40
N PRO A 25 -19.34 3.62 -10.74
CA PRO A 25 -19.49 3.68 -9.28
C PRO A 25 -18.19 3.44 -8.51
N GLN A 26 -17.26 2.68 -9.09
CA GLN A 26 -16.00 2.33 -8.46
C GLN A 26 -15.01 3.51 -8.45
N LEU A 27 -14.89 4.22 -9.58
CA LEU A 27 -14.07 5.42 -9.71
C LEU A 27 -14.62 6.58 -8.85
N GLU A 28 -15.93 6.82 -8.87
CA GLU A 28 -16.57 7.85 -8.03
C GLU A 28 -16.31 7.66 -6.53
N ARG A 29 -16.29 6.41 -6.06
CA ARG A 29 -15.95 6.08 -4.67
C ARG A 29 -14.51 6.49 -4.32
N PHE A 30 -13.55 6.27 -5.22
CA PHE A 30 -12.17 6.71 -5.00
C PHE A 30 -12.05 8.22 -5.01
N GLU A 31 -12.73 8.89 -5.94
CA GLU A 31 -12.76 10.34 -6.01
C GLU A 31 -13.35 10.96 -4.74
N ARG A 32 -14.43 10.37 -4.20
CA ARG A 32 -15.01 10.77 -2.92
C ARG A 32 -14.01 10.62 -1.78
N ALA A 33 -13.31 9.48 -1.68
CA ALA A 33 -12.30 9.27 -0.66
C ALA A 33 -11.15 10.29 -0.77
N LEU A 34 -10.65 10.52 -2.00
CA LEU A 34 -9.61 11.51 -2.27
C LEU A 34 -10.06 12.95 -1.95
N SER A 35 -11.34 13.27 -2.18
CA SER A 35 -11.89 14.61 -1.93
C SER A 35 -12.17 14.88 -0.45
N SER A 36 -12.30 13.83 0.36
CA SER A 36 -12.56 13.93 1.80
C SER A 36 -11.33 14.29 2.65
N VAL A 37 -10.13 14.28 2.05
CA VAL A 37 -8.87 14.63 2.73
C VAL A 37 -8.23 15.87 2.10
N ASP A 38 -7.82 16.81 2.94
CA ASP A 38 -7.25 18.10 2.57
C ASP A 38 -5.97 18.36 3.38
N ILE A 39 -4.96 18.98 2.76
CA ILE A 39 -3.71 19.39 3.40
C ILE A 39 -3.90 20.63 4.28
N ALA A 40 -4.95 21.41 4.03
CA ALA A 40 -5.24 22.64 4.77
C ALA A 40 -5.93 22.41 6.14
N VAL A 41 -6.30 21.16 6.45
CA VAL A 41 -6.98 20.79 7.70
C VAL A 41 -6.13 19.82 8.52
N GLU A 42 -6.55 19.50 9.74
CA GLU A 42 -5.81 18.55 10.60
C GLU A 42 -5.55 17.19 9.91
N PRO A 43 -4.41 16.53 10.20
CA PRO A 43 -4.06 15.24 9.63
C PRO A 43 -5.14 14.17 9.79
N ARG A 44 -5.58 13.59 8.67
CA ARG A 44 -6.60 12.53 8.61
C ARG A 44 -6.25 11.47 7.57
N VAL A 45 -6.64 10.23 7.88
CA VAL A 45 -6.67 9.12 6.94
C VAL A 45 -8.13 8.78 6.67
N GLN A 46 -8.55 8.85 5.42
CA GLN A 46 -9.84 8.33 4.98
C GLN A 46 -9.65 6.89 4.51
N LEU A 47 -10.38 5.95 5.11
CA LEU A 47 -10.46 4.59 4.58
C LEU A 47 -11.30 4.55 3.32
N VAL A 48 -10.82 3.81 2.32
CA VAL A 48 -11.60 3.52 1.12
C VAL A 48 -12.58 2.39 1.47
N PRO A 49 -13.91 2.61 1.32
CA PRO A 49 -14.89 1.56 1.56
C PRO A 49 -14.64 0.37 0.62
N PRO A 50 -14.90 -0.88 0.98
CA PRO A 50 -14.75 -2.03 0.07
C PRO A 50 -15.78 -2.02 -1.06
N ALA A 51 -15.42 -2.49 -2.28
CA ALA A 51 -16.35 -2.43 -3.42
C ALA A 51 -17.47 -3.48 -3.35
N VAL A 52 -17.27 -4.55 -2.58
CA VAL A 52 -18.23 -5.64 -2.40
C VAL A 52 -18.55 -5.75 -0.92
N GLY A 53 -19.83 -5.83 -0.57
CA GLY A 53 -20.29 -5.96 0.82
C GLY A 53 -20.67 -4.65 1.51
N GLY A 54 -20.44 -3.48 0.90
CA GLY A 54 -21.06 -2.17 1.22
C GLY A 54 -20.87 -1.60 2.63
N GLY A 55 -20.24 -2.34 3.55
CA GLY A 55 -20.02 -1.93 4.93
C GLY A 55 -18.77 -1.10 5.10
N GLU A 56 -18.80 -0.17 6.06
CA GLU A 56 -17.60 0.51 6.53
C GLU A 56 -16.65 -0.49 7.21
N TRP A 57 -15.36 -0.20 7.17
CA TRP A 57 -14.41 -0.95 7.99
C TRP A 57 -14.74 -0.70 9.46
N PRO A 58 -14.80 -1.73 10.31
CA PRO A 58 -15.10 -1.53 11.72
C PRO A 58 -14.00 -0.67 12.34
N LEU A 59 -14.41 0.49 12.85
CA LEU A 59 -13.57 1.44 13.57
C LEU A 59 -13.99 1.48 15.05
N PRO A 60 -13.04 1.72 15.98
CA PRO A 60 -11.60 1.82 15.73
C PRO A 60 -10.99 0.48 15.31
N LEU A 61 -9.82 0.52 14.64
CA LEU A 61 -9.05 -0.69 14.37
C LEU A 61 -8.45 -1.18 15.71
N ASP A 62 -9.12 -2.10 16.37
CA ASP A 62 -8.72 -2.62 17.69
C ASP A 62 -7.52 -3.57 17.64
N GLU A 63 -7.29 -4.20 16.48
CA GLU A 63 -6.11 -5.03 16.23
C GLU A 63 -4.92 -4.17 15.77
N SER A 64 -3.71 -4.56 16.15
CA SER A 64 -2.48 -3.99 15.59
C SER A 64 -2.51 -4.06 14.05
N VAL A 65 -1.91 -3.07 13.39
CA VAL A 65 -1.98 -2.90 11.93
C VAL A 65 -0.60 -2.63 11.33
N ALA A 66 -0.30 -3.27 10.21
CA ALA A 66 0.88 -3.00 9.40
C ALA A 66 0.51 -2.06 8.24
N VAL A 67 1.05 -0.85 8.23
CA VAL A 67 0.71 0.22 7.29
C VAL A 67 1.87 0.43 6.33
N LEU A 68 1.67 0.09 5.06
CA LEU A 68 2.62 0.37 3.99
C LEU A 68 2.24 1.68 3.28
N ASP A 69 3.06 2.71 3.49
CA ASP A 69 2.93 4.00 2.80
C ASP A 69 3.76 4.00 1.50
N SER A 70 3.11 4.24 0.37
CA SER A 70 3.80 4.32 -0.93
C SER A 70 2.98 5.12 -1.95
N SER A 71 3.62 5.48 -3.04
CA SER A 71 2.96 6.10 -4.19
C SER A 71 2.13 5.12 -5.01
N PHE A 72 2.36 3.80 -4.87
CA PHE A 72 1.62 2.74 -5.55
C PHE A 72 1.41 2.98 -7.05
N ASN A 73 2.49 3.32 -7.77
CA ASN A 73 2.41 3.79 -9.15
C ASN A 73 3.34 3.05 -10.13
N PRO A 74 3.10 1.76 -10.40
CA PRO A 74 2.08 0.89 -9.79
C PRO A 74 2.56 0.23 -8.49
N PRO A 75 1.69 -0.44 -7.70
CA PRO A 75 2.11 -1.43 -6.70
C PRO A 75 2.94 -2.54 -7.36
N THR A 76 3.89 -3.14 -6.63
CA THR A 76 4.86 -4.10 -7.18
C THR A 76 5.00 -5.31 -6.27
N CYS A 77 5.68 -6.36 -6.74
CA CYS A 77 6.00 -7.55 -5.95
C CYS A 77 6.80 -7.21 -4.68
N ALA A 78 7.65 -6.17 -4.72
CA ALA A 78 8.37 -5.70 -3.52
C ALA A 78 7.41 -5.16 -2.44
N HIS A 79 6.34 -4.46 -2.82
CA HIS A 79 5.33 -3.99 -1.86
C HIS A 79 4.61 -5.16 -1.18
N VAL A 80 4.24 -6.17 -1.97
CA VAL A 80 3.62 -7.42 -1.48
C VAL A 80 4.55 -8.12 -0.50
N HIS A 81 5.79 -8.33 -0.90
CA HIS A 81 6.79 -8.99 -0.06
C HIS A 81 6.98 -8.26 1.25
N LEU A 82 7.18 -6.94 1.23
CA LEU A 82 7.35 -6.15 2.45
C LEU A 82 6.13 -6.27 3.39
N LEU A 83 4.92 -6.18 2.83
CA LEU A 83 3.69 -6.29 3.61
C LEU A 83 3.55 -7.69 4.26
N ARG A 84 3.84 -8.75 3.52
CA ARG A 84 3.80 -10.15 4.02
C ARG A 84 4.88 -10.41 5.06
N SER A 85 6.11 -9.98 4.79
CA SER A 85 7.25 -10.12 5.71
C SER A 85 6.98 -9.42 7.03
N ALA A 86 6.37 -8.22 7.01
CA ALA A 86 6.01 -7.50 8.22
C ALA A 86 4.87 -8.19 8.98
N ALA A 87 3.82 -8.62 8.27
CA ALA A 87 2.72 -9.36 8.86
C ALA A 87 3.20 -10.62 9.60
N ALA A 88 4.09 -11.40 8.97
CA ALA A 88 4.70 -12.58 9.56
C ALA A 88 5.62 -12.23 10.75
N ARG A 89 6.48 -11.22 10.60
CA ARG A 89 7.48 -10.84 11.61
C ARG A 89 6.87 -10.25 12.89
N PHE A 90 5.75 -9.54 12.78
CA PHE A 90 5.10 -8.87 13.90
C PHE A 90 3.82 -9.58 14.36
N GLY A 91 3.42 -10.67 13.71
CA GLY A 91 2.18 -11.40 14.04
C GLY A 91 0.92 -10.58 13.78
N VAL A 92 0.96 -9.69 12.78
CA VAL A 92 -0.09 -8.70 12.51
C VAL A 92 -1.01 -9.18 11.39
N ARG A 93 -2.30 -9.30 11.69
CA ARG A 93 -3.30 -9.78 10.72
C ARG A 93 -3.84 -8.67 9.83
N ARG A 94 -4.06 -7.47 10.39
CA ARG A 94 -4.56 -6.29 9.68
C ARG A 94 -3.45 -5.57 8.94
N ARG A 95 -3.71 -5.23 7.68
CA ARG A 95 -2.78 -4.53 6.80
C ARG A 95 -3.45 -3.29 6.22
N MET A 96 -2.69 -2.26 5.94
CA MET A 96 -3.16 -1.06 5.26
C MET A 96 -2.19 -0.66 4.16
N LEU A 97 -2.72 -0.39 2.97
CA LEU A 97 -2.03 0.32 1.90
C LEU A 97 -2.42 1.79 2.00
N LEU A 98 -1.47 2.68 2.27
CA LEU A 98 -1.71 4.11 2.48
C LEU A 98 -1.15 4.96 1.33
N LEU A 99 -2.01 5.71 0.65
CA LEU A 99 -1.64 6.62 -0.42
C LEU A 99 -1.72 8.08 0.05
N ALA A 100 -0.62 8.82 -0.09
CA ALA A 100 -0.63 10.28 0.07
C ALA A 100 -0.99 10.97 -1.26
N LYS A 101 -1.97 11.90 -1.25
CA LYS A 101 -2.35 12.71 -2.43
C LYS A 101 -1.19 13.53 -2.95
N GLN A 102 -0.41 14.07 -2.03
CA GLN A 102 0.76 14.89 -2.32
C GLN A 102 1.98 14.12 -1.83
N ASN A 103 2.91 13.85 -2.74
CA ASN A 103 4.26 13.47 -2.35
C ASN A 103 5.07 14.77 -2.25
N ALA A 104 5.90 14.90 -1.20
CA ALA A 104 6.66 16.12 -0.95
C ALA A 104 7.53 16.59 -2.14
N ASP A 105 7.96 15.68 -3.02
CA ASP A 105 9.04 15.96 -3.97
C ASP A 105 8.77 15.59 -5.45
N LYS A 106 7.58 15.08 -5.83
CA LYS A 106 7.38 14.53 -7.19
C LYS A 106 6.06 14.92 -7.85
N PRO A 107 6.09 15.43 -9.11
CA PRO A 107 4.87 15.58 -9.90
C PRO A 107 4.20 14.21 -10.14
N VAL A 108 2.88 14.22 -10.32
CA VAL A 108 2.10 13.01 -10.61
C VAL A 108 2.40 12.57 -12.04
N VAL A 109 3.33 11.63 -12.21
CA VAL A 109 3.63 10.94 -13.48
C VAL A 109 2.94 9.58 -13.48
N GLY A 110 2.53 9.05 -14.64
CA GLY A 110 1.92 7.72 -14.76
C GLY A 110 0.43 7.72 -14.38
N ALA A 111 -0.03 6.69 -13.67
CA ALA A 111 -1.45 6.53 -13.36
C ALA A 111 -2.00 7.64 -12.44
N SER A 112 -3.26 8.01 -12.64
CA SER A 112 -4.01 8.92 -11.76
C SER A 112 -4.22 8.34 -10.36
N LEU A 113 -4.53 9.18 -9.37
CA LEU A 113 -4.79 8.70 -8.00
C LEU A 113 -5.95 7.67 -7.94
N PRO A 114 -7.08 7.84 -8.66
CA PRO A 114 -8.11 6.80 -8.74
C PRO A 114 -7.60 5.47 -9.30
N HIS A 115 -6.81 5.47 -10.38
CA HIS A 115 -6.24 4.22 -10.91
C HIS A 115 -5.28 3.56 -9.92
N ARG A 116 -4.48 4.34 -9.18
CA ARG A 116 -3.62 3.80 -8.11
C ARG A 116 -4.42 3.16 -6.99
N LEU A 117 -5.53 3.78 -6.57
CA LEU A 117 -6.43 3.22 -5.57
C LEU A 117 -7.13 1.95 -6.07
N GLN A 118 -7.50 1.90 -7.34
CA GLN A 118 -8.03 0.67 -7.96
C GLN A 118 -6.99 -0.45 -7.91
N MET A 119 -5.74 -0.17 -8.29
CA MET A 119 -4.64 -1.14 -8.19
C MET A 119 -4.37 -1.57 -6.74
N MET A 120 -4.44 -0.65 -5.77
CA MET A 120 -4.33 -0.99 -4.35
C MET A 120 -5.48 -1.89 -3.88
N GLU A 121 -6.72 -1.65 -4.33
CA GLU A 121 -7.86 -2.51 -3.98
C GLU A 121 -7.72 -3.92 -4.58
N LEU A 122 -7.27 -4.03 -5.83
CA LEU A 122 -6.98 -5.32 -6.47
C LEU A 122 -5.92 -6.10 -5.67
N LEU A 123 -4.83 -5.42 -5.30
CA LEU A 123 -3.78 -6.01 -4.48
C LEU A 123 -4.29 -6.46 -3.11
N ALA A 124 -5.10 -5.62 -2.44
CA ALA A 124 -5.65 -5.92 -1.12
C ALA A 124 -6.54 -7.17 -1.12
N ARG A 125 -7.28 -7.42 -2.21
CA ARG A 125 -8.11 -8.62 -2.39
C ARG A 125 -7.28 -9.89 -2.60
N GLU A 126 -6.21 -9.78 -3.38
CA GLU A 126 -5.34 -10.93 -3.69
C GLU A 126 -4.51 -11.38 -2.48
N GLU A 127 -4.11 -10.46 -1.60
CA GLU A 127 -3.33 -10.80 -0.41
C GLU A 127 -4.05 -11.73 0.55
N VAL A 128 -5.06 -11.21 1.26
CA VAL A 128 -5.94 -11.97 2.15
C VAL A 128 -7.23 -11.15 2.28
N GLU A 129 -8.30 -11.61 1.65
CA GLU A 129 -9.58 -10.91 1.61
C GLU A 129 -10.07 -10.52 3.02
N GLY A 130 -10.53 -9.27 3.16
CA GLY A 130 -11.06 -8.74 4.41
C GLY A 130 -10.02 -8.37 5.47
N SER A 131 -8.71 -8.50 5.19
CA SER A 131 -7.65 -8.18 6.15
C SER A 131 -6.74 -7.01 5.75
N THR A 132 -6.68 -6.69 4.45
CA THR A 132 -5.96 -5.55 3.91
C THR A 132 -6.95 -4.45 3.53
N VAL A 133 -6.75 -3.24 4.06
CA VAL A 133 -7.57 -2.07 3.77
C VAL A 133 -6.78 -1.04 2.98
N CYS A 134 -7.46 -0.17 2.23
CA CYS A 134 -6.84 0.96 1.54
C CYS A 134 -7.20 2.25 2.26
N GLY A 135 -6.24 3.15 2.41
CA GLY A 135 -6.42 4.47 3.00
C GLY A 135 -5.81 5.56 2.14
N VAL A 136 -6.36 6.76 2.24
CA VAL A 136 -5.80 7.97 1.64
C VAL A 136 -5.56 9.05 2.69
N THR A 137 -4.51 9.83 2.49
CA THR A 137 -4.20 11.02 3.29
C THR A 137 -3.75 12.16 2.39
N ALA A 138 -3.97 13.39 2.82
CA ALA A 138 -3.40 14.56 2.16
C ALA A 138 -1.99 14.92 2.68
N HIS A 139 -1.64 14.47 3.88
CA HIS A 139 -0.44 14.91 4.58
C HIS A 139 0.80 14.07 4.21
N PRO A 140 1.89 14.70 3.75
CA PRO A 140 3.06 13.96 3.25
C PRO A 140 4.00 13.48 4.37
N LEU A 141 4.06 14.18 5.51
CA LEU A 141 5.00 13.89 6.58
C LEU A 141 4.56 12.67 7.40
N PHE A 142 5.53 11.82 7.76
CA PHE A 142 5.26 10.59 8.51
C PHE A 142 4.74 10.85 9.92
N VAL A 143 5.13 11.96 10.56
CA VAL A 143 4.60 12.37 11.87
C VAL A 143 3.11 12.69 11.81
N ASP A 144 2.65 13.35 10.75
CA ASP A 144 1.24 13.68 10.54
C ASP A 144 0.43 12.42 10.21
N LYS A 145 1.00 11.54 9.37
CA LYS A 145 0.41 10.22 9.07
C LYS A 145 0.26 9.39 10.34
N ALA A 146 1.26 9.36 11.21
CA ALA A 146 1.21 8.65 12.48
C ALA A 146 0.07 9.17 13.38
N ARG A 147 -0.06 10.49 13.52
CA ARG A 147 -1.17 11.11 14.28
C ARG A 147 -2.54 10.73 13.69
N ALA A 148 -2.67 10.78 12.37
CA ALA A 148 -3.91 10.44 11.68
C ALA A 148 -4.26 8.94 11.82
N LEU A 149 -3.28 8.04 11.69
CA LEU A 149 -3.45 6.60 11.88
C LEU A 149 -3.81 6.26 13.33
N ARG A 150 -3.19 6.95 14.29
CA ARG A 150 -3.49 6.75 15.72
C ARG A 150 -4.95 7.04 16.05
N ALA A 151 -5.54 8.06 15.42
CA ALA A 151 -6.94 8.41 15.58
C ALA A 151 -7.91 7.35 15.01
N LEU A 152 -7.45 6.48 14.10
CA LEU A 152 -8.25 5.38 13.54
C LEU A 152 -8.18 4.09 14.36
N CYS A 153 -7.18 3.94 15.23
CA CYS A 153 -6.86 2.66 15.87
C CYS A 153 -7.19 2.71 17.37
N GLY A 154 -7.62 1.58 17.95
CA GLY A 154 -7.99 1.48 19.37
C GLY A 154 -6.77 1.69 20.29
N PRO A 155 -6.92 2.18 21.54
CA PRO A 155 -5.79 2.58 22.39
C PRO A 155 -4.70 1.51 22.59
N GLY A 156 -5.06 0.23 22.55
CA GLY A 156 -4.13 -0.91 22.67
C GLY A 156 -3.52 -1.40 21.36
N ALA A 157 -3.96 -0.90 20.21
CA ALA A 157 -3.46 -1.34 18.90
C ALA A 157 -2.08 -0.75 18.60
N THR A 158 -1.13 -1.60 18.21
CA THR A 158 0.19 -1.16 17.73
C THR A 158 0.13 -0.85 16.24
N ILE A 159 0.71 0.27 15.83
CA ILE A 159 0.80 0.68 14.43
C ILE A 159 2.24 0.44 13.95
N PHE A 160 2.41 -0.50 13.02
CA PHE A 160 3.69 -0.77 12.37
C PHE A 160 3.73 -0.01 11.05
N LEU A 161 4.54 1.03 10.96
CA LEU A 161 4.69 1.85 9.76
C LEU A 161 5.84 1.34 8.91
N LEU A 162 5.51 0.76 7.75
CA LEU A 162 6.45 0.11 6.86
C LEU A 162 6.96 1.09 5.81
N VAL A 163 8.28 1.12 5.64
CA VAL A 163 8.96 1.94 4.63
C VAL A 163 10.12 1.17 3.98
N GLY A 164 10.42 1.47 2.73
CA GLY A 164 11.70 1.06 2.13
C GLY A 164 12.85 1.94 2.64
N TYR A 165 14.09 1.46 2.57
CA TYR A 165 15.27 2.18 3.06
C TYR A 165 15.42 3.60 2.47
N ASP A 166 15.28 3.78 1.16
CA ASP A 166 15.34 5.12 0.52
C ASP A 166 14.26 6.09 1.05
N THR A 167 13.15 5.56 1.59
CA THR A 167 12.12 6.37 2.25
C THR A 167 12.49 6.64 3.69
N TRP A 168 13.05 5.66 4.39
CA TRP A 168 13.57 5.84 5.74
C TRP A 168 14.64 6.94 5.81
N GLU A 169 15.60 6.97 4.87
CA GLU A 169 16.61 8.03 4.79
C GLU A 169 15.97 9.42 4.69
N ARG A 170 14.89 9.54 3.91
CA ARG A 170 14.11 10.79 3.81
C ARG A 170 13.34 11.11 5.10
N VAL A 171 12.83 10.11 5.80
CA VAL A 171 12.15 10.32 7.09
C VAL A 171 13.09 10.96 8.12
N VAL A 172 14.37 10.60 8.13
CA VAL A 172 15.35 11.15 9.09
C VAL A 172 16.13 12.36 8.57
N ASP A 173 15.93 12.76 7.31
CA ASP A 173 16.62 13.88 6.68
C ASP A 173 16.09 15.24 7.21
N PRO A 174 16.94 16.08 7.82
CA PRO A 174 16.55 17.40 8.34
C PRO A 174 15.82 18.30 7.34
N LYS A 175 16.07 18.18 6.03
CA LYS A 175 15.51 19.10 5.03
C LYS A 175 13.98 19.06 4.94
N TYR A 176 13.35 17.98 5.43
CA TYR A 176 11.89 17.83 5.45
C TYR A 176 11.23 18.44 6.70
N TYR A 177 12.01 19.05 7.58
CA TYR A 177 11.54 19.62 8.83
C TYR A 177 11.90 21.10 8.91
N PRO A 178 11.07 21.94 9.57
CA PRO A 178 11.49 23.28 9.96
C PRO A 178 12.78 23.23 10.79
N GLU A 179 13.58 24.30 10.70
CA GLU A 179 14.88 24.39 11.37
C GLU A 179 14.77 24.04 12.86
N GLY A 180 15.61 23.10 13.32
CA GLY A 180 15.63 22.63 14.70
C GLY A 180 14.45 21.75 15.15
N ARG A 181 13.46 21.45 14.27
CA ARG A 181 12.24 20.71 14.65
C ARG A 181 12.25 19.21 14.32
N ARG A 182 13.27 18.72 13.61
CA ARG A 182 13.37 17.30 13.23
C ARG A 182 13.26 16.35 14.43
N ASP A 183 14.06 16.57 15.46
CA ASP A 183 14.16 15.62 16.57
C ASP A 183 12.86 15.55 17.39
N ASP A 184 12.14 16.67 17.53
CA ASP A 184 10.79 16.69 18.11
C ASP A 184 9.80 15.87 17.28
N ALA A 185 9.84 16.05 15.95
CA ALA A 185 8.97 15.33 15.04
C ALA A 185 9.24 13.82 15.05
N LEU A 186 10.51 13.41 15.08
CA LEU A 186 10.91 12.01 15.20
C LEU A 186 10.52 11.42 16.56
N ARG A 187 10.70 12.17 17.67
CA ARG A 187 10.21 11.75 18.99
C ARG A 187 8.70 11.54 18.99
N SER A 188 7.93 12.44 18.38
CA SER A 188 6.48 12.32 18.25
C SER A 188 6.08 11.11 17.39
N LEU A 189 6.78 10.89 16.28
CA LEU A 189 6.57 9.75 15.39
C LEU A 189 6.76 8.42 16.15
N PHE A 190 7.93 8.20 16.76
CA PHE A 190 8.19 6.97 17.50
C PHE A 190 7.36 6.87 18.78
N GLY A 191 6.92 7.99 19.38
CA GLY A 191 5.92 7.98 20.45
C GLY A 191 4.58 7.37 20.03
N THR A 192 4.29 7.32 18.73
CA THR A 192 3.00 6.91 18.17
C THR A 192 3.05 5.55 17.45
N VAL A 193 4.14 5.25 16.74
CA VAL A 193 4.24 4.05 15.88
C VAL A 193 5.53 3.27 16.13
N GLU A 194 5.52 2.00 15.74
CA GLU A 194 6.70 1.18 15.48
C GLU A 194 7.08 1.37 14.01
N ALA A 195 8.25 1.91 13.69
CA ALA A 195 8.73 2.03 12.31
C ALA A 195 9.48 0.77 11.89
N ALA A 196 9.19 0.24 10.70
CA ALA A 196 9.91 -0.89 10.13
C ALA A 196 10.47 -0.54 8.75
N ALA A 197 11.80 -0.52 8.64
CA ALA A 197 12.51 -0.18 7.41
C ALA A 197 13.11 -1.43 6.74
N ALA A 198 12.72 -1.68 5.49
CA ALA A 198 13.28 -2.77 4.69
C ALA A 198 14.66 -2.38 4.14
N VAL A 199 15.72 -3.10 4.52
CA VAL A 199 17.11 -2.84 4.12
C VAL A 199 17.55 -3.75 2.98
N ARG A 200 18.28 -3.20 2.00
CA ARG A 200 18.79 -3.96 0.84
C ARG A 200 20.01 -4.82 1.21
N SER A 201 20.94 -4.29 2.01
CA SER A 201 22.12 -5.02 2.51
C SER A 201 22.75 -4.28 3.68
N GLY A 202 23.29 -5.03 4.65
CA GLY A 202 23.89 -4.47 5.86
C GLY A 202 22.87 -3.83 6.80
N LEU A 203 22.57 -4.49 7.93
CA LEU A 203 21.84 -3.82 9.00
C LEU A 203 22.70 -2.65 9.50
N PRO A 204 22.16 -1.43 9.61
CA PRO A 204 22.89 -0.33 10.24
C PRO A 204 23.34 -0.75 11.64
N ALA A 205 24.60 -0.47 11.98
CA ALA A 205 25.17 -0.83 13.27
C ALA A 205 24.54 -0.03 14.43
N GLU A 206 23.76 1.02 14.14
CA GLU A 206 23.23 1.95 15.12
C GLU A 206 21.69 1.95 15.17
N VAL A 207 21.21 1.71 16.41
CA VAL A 207 19.87 1.93 16.97
C VAL A 207 18.80 0.87 16.68
N THR A 208 18.72 -0.12 17.57
CA THR A 208 17.43 -0.71 18.01
C THR A 208 17.15 -0.32 19.47
N HIS A 209 17.28 0.97 19.80
CA HIS A 209 16.73 1.49 21.06
C HIS A 209 15.32 2.01 20.80
N GLY A 210 14.35 1.11 20.92
CA GLY A 210 12.92 1.46 20.88
C GLY A 210 12.38 1.66 19.47
N ARG A 211 11.22 1.06 19.21
CA ARG A 211 10.25 1.39 18.15
C ARG A 211 10.74 1.54 16.70
N LEU A 212 11.99 1.20 16.39
CA LEU A 212 12.55 1.12 15.05
C LEU A 212 13.07 -0.29 14.80
N HIS A 213 12.63 -0.88 13.70
CA HIS A 213 12.97 -2.23 13.28
C HIS A 213 13.58 -2.19 11.89
N PHE A 214 14.75 -2.80 11.71
CA PHE A 214 15.28 -3.06 10.38
C PHE A 214 14.92 -4.49 9.97
N MET A 215 14.36 -4.61 8.77
CA MET A 215 13.95 -5.89 8.21
C MET A 215 14.82 -6.22 7.00
N PRO A 216 15.39 -7.44 6.92
CA PRO A 216 16.06 -7.87 5.70
C PRO A 216 15.05 -7.88 4.56
N ASN A 217 15.46 -7.36 3.40
CA ASN A 217 14.68 -7.45 2.18
C ASN A 217 15.22 -8.59 1.32
N ASP A 218 14.34 -9.26 0.58
CA ASP A 218 14.74 -10.22 -0.44
C ASP A 218 15.60 -9.52 -1.50
N GLU A 219 16.79 -10.06 -1.79
CA GLU A 219 17.77 -9.43 -2.69
C GLU A 219 17.23 -9.30 -4.13
N ALA A 220 16.44 -10.26 -4.60
CA ALA A 220 15.81 -10.21 -5.91
C ALA A 220 14.72 -9.13 -5.98
N LEU A 221 14.00 -8.89 -4.88
CA LEU A 221 12.96 -7.86 -4.81
C LEU A 221 13.48 -6.49 -4.38
N ALA A 222 14.69 -6.41 -3.81
CA ALA A 222 15.31 -5.16 -3.37
C ALA A 222 15.55 -4.17 -4.52
N ALA A 223 15.77 -4.68 -5.73
CA ALA A 223 15.93 -3.89 -6.95
C ALA A 223 14.58 -3.51 -7.60
N VAL A 224 13.48 -4.15 -7.21
CA VAL A 224 12.16 -3.91 -7.79
C VAL A 224 11.60 -2.57 -7.30
N SER A 225 11.41 -1.64 -8.23
CA SER A 225 10.84 -0.32 -7.98
C SER A 225 9.63 -0.06 -8.89
N SER A 226 8.71 0.80 -8.46
CA SER A 226 7.62 1.24 -9.34
C SER A 226 8.13 1.90 -10.63
N SER A 227 9.32 2.51 -10.62
CA SER A 227 9.92 3.06 -11.85
C SER A 227 10.34 1.98 -12.83
N ALA A 228 11.00 0.92 -12.35
CA ALA A 228 11.34 -0.24 -13.18
C ALA A 228 10.07 -0.95 -13.69
N ALA A 229 9.05 -1.07 -12.84
CA ALA A 229 7.77 -1.66 -13.22
C ALA A 229 7.06 -0.90 -14.35
N ARG A 230 7.09 0.45 -14.35
CA ARG A 230 6.58 1.25 -15.47
C ARG A 230 7.36 0.99 -16.75
N GLY A 231 8.69 0.93 -16.68
CA GLY A 231 9.52 0.61 -17.83
C GLY A 231 9.25 -0.79 -18.39
N ALA A 232 9.01 -1.77 -17.52
CA ALA A 232 8.65 -3.13 -17.92
C ALA A 232 7.25 -3.22 -18.55
N LEU A 233 6.29 -2.40 -18.11
CA LEU A 233 4.96 -2.31 -18.71
C LEU A 233 4.96 -1.57 -20.07
N ALA A 234 5.81 -0.56 -20.22
CA ALA A 234 6.01 0.16 -21.48
C ALA A 234 6.77 -0.67 -22.51
N GLY A 235 7.62 -1.59 -22.05
CA GLY A 235 8.34 -2.53 -22.89
C GLY A 235 7.44 -3.67 -23.36
N ASP A 236 7.73 -4.21 -24.55
CA ASP A 236 7.05 -5.40 -25.09
C ASP A 236 7.66 -6.70 -24.52
N ASP A 237 8.02 -6.70 -23.23
CA ASP A 237 8.57 -7.86 -22.50
C ASP A 237 7.65 -8.28 -21.33
N PRO A 238 6.66 -9.13 -21.60
CA PRO A 238 5.74 -9.63 -20.57
C PRO A 238 6.44 -10.42 -19.46
N ALA A 239 7.59 -11.03 -19.72
CA ALA A 239 8.32 -11.83 -18.73
C ALA A 239 8.97 -10.91 -17.69
N ALA A 240 9.66 -9.86 -18.14
CA ALA A 240 10.21 -8.84 -17.25
C ALA A 240 9.13 -8.16 -16.40
N ALA A 241 7.96 -7.86 -16.97
CA ALA A 241 6.83 -7.32 -16.23
C ALA A 241 6.32 -8.30 -15.15
N ALA A 242 6.29 -9.60 -15.44
CA ALA A 242 5.82 -10.62 -14.51
C ALA A 242 6.73 -10.81 -13.28
N GLU A 243 8.03 -10.54 -13.40
CA GLU A 243 8.96 -10.60 -12.27
C GLU A 243 8.72 -9.47 -11.25
N VAL A 244 8.24 -8.32 -11.72
CA VAL A 244 8.18 -7.09 -10.90
C VAL A 244 6.77 -6.71 -10.46
N LEU A 245 5.72 -7.24 -11.11
CA LEU A 245 4.33 -6.87 -10.87
C LEU A 245 3.44 -8.09 -10.58
N PRO A 246 2.51 -8.00 -9.61
CA PRO A 246 1.47 -9.00 -9.45
C PRO A 246 0.57 -9.11 -10.68
N ASP A 247 0.02 -10.30 -10.93
CA ASP A 247 -0.81 -10.60 -12.11
C ASP A 247 -2.00 -9.64 -12.25
N CYS A 248 -2.71 -9.36 -11.14
CA CYS A 248 -3.85 -8.45 -11.13
C CYS A 248 -3.48 -7.02 -11.57
N ILE A 249 -2.27 -6.57 -11.23
CA ILE A 249 -1.78 -5.23 -11.55
C ILE A 249 -1.39 -5.14 -13.01
N ARG A 250 -0.73 -6.18 -13.55
CA ARG A 250 -0.39 -6.24 -14.99
C ARG A 250 -1.63 -6.25 -15.86
N ALA A 251 -2.61 -7.09 -15.50
CA ALA A 251 -3.87 -7.20 -16.22
C ALA A 251 -4.61 -5.85 -16.25
N TYR A 252 -4.73 -5.21 -15.08
CA TYR A 252 -5.38 -3.90 -14.96
C TYR A 252 -4.65 -2.79 -15.72
N ALA A 253 -3.32 -2.73 -15.64
CA ALA A 253 -2.54 -1.72 -16.35
C ALA A 253 -2.74 -1.84 -17.88
N LYS A 254 -2.72 -3.07 -18.41
CA LYS A 254 -2.95 -3.36 -19.83
C LYS A 254 -4.38 -3.03 -20.27
N GLU A 255 -5.38 -3.41 -19.47
CA GLU A 255 -6.79 -3.14 -19.76
C GLU A 255 -7.08 -1.64 -19.88
N HIS A 256 -6.39 -0.82 -19.08
CA HIS A 256 -6.62 0.62 -19.02
C HIS A 256 -5.57 1.46 -19.77
N GLY A 257 -4.69 0.84 -20.56
CA GLY A 257 -3.64 1.54 -21.32
C GLY A 257 -2.73 2.39 -20.43
N LEU A 258 -2.41 1.89 -19.22
CA LEU A 258 -1.58 2.61 -18.27
C LEU A 258 -0.10 2.33 -18.53
N TYR A 259 0.71 3.38 -18.47
CA TYR A 259 2.18 3.32 -18.56
C TYR A 259 2.73 2.97 -19.95
N GLU A 260 1.93 3.15 -21.01
CA GLU A 260 2.35 3.14 -22.40
C GLU A 260 3.13 4.40 -22.80
#